data_AF-A0A9D9MSH7-F1
#
_entry.id   AF-A0A9D9MSH7-F1
#
_cell.length_a   1.000
_cell.length_b   1.000
_cell.length_c   1.000
_cell.angle_alpha   90.00
_cell.angle_beta   90.00
_cell.angle_gamma   90.00
#
_symmetry.space_group_name_H-M   'P 1'
#
loop_
_entity.id
_entity.type
_entity.pdbx_description
1 polymer ?
#
loop_
_entity_poly.entity_id
_entity_poly.type
_entity_poly.pdbx_seq_one_letter_code
_entity_poly.pdbx_strand_id
1 'polypeptide(L)'
;MNFFESIFLDLGFSWTASKLIPYILMSILGFVIVYTFQSRIQQKWKKWTIMTILAVLPFSIYFSIFPIYTGDFVNNHFSPERLATFPKKPLVTVVVLPGCPYCHETIRFMNELLRREPKLNIRYMVVAETNNPLFAFRKNLSKGIDVEKSTKPKDWIVMARGGFPTIILSENHQIVHAWENDQFGVRAIDEILERSK
;
A
#
# COMPACT_ATOMS: atom_id res chain seq x y z
N MET A 1 -6.67 -2.94 3.30
CA MET A 1 -7.54 -1.91 3.87
C MET A 1 -8.35 -2.48 5.02
N ASN A 2 -8.42 -1.76 6.13
CA ASN A 2 -9.36 -2.09 7.19
C ASN A 2 -10.68 -1.30 7.05
N PHE A 3 -11.65 -1.61 7.90
CA PHE A 3 -12.98 -0.99 7.87
C PHE A 3 -12.92 0.53 8.09
N PHE A 4 -12.11 1.01 9.04
CA PHE A 4 -11.99 2.43 9.35
C PHE A 4 -11.36 3.21 8.19
N GLU A 5 -10.26 2.71 7.63
CA GLU A 5 -9.62 3.28 6.44
C GLU A 5 -10.60 3.39 5.27
N SER A 6 -11.43 2.36 5.07
CA SER A 6 -12.43 2.33 3.98
C SER A 6 -13.48 3.44 4.13
N ILE A 7 -13.95 3.71 5.36
CA ILE A 7 -14.90 4.80 5.62
C ILE A 7 -14.32 6.15 5.19
N PHE A 8 -13.07 6.45 5.57
CA PHE A 8 -12.44 7.72 5.21
C PHE A 8 -12.21 7.84 3.71
N LEU A 9 -11.83 6.76 3.04
CA LEU A 9 -11.72 6.75 1.57
C LEU A 9 -13.07 7.01 0.90
N ASP A 10 -14.15 6.40 1.40
CA ASP A 10 -15.50 6.58 0.86
C ASP A 10 -16.03 8.01 1.08
N LEU A 11 -15.53 8.70 2.11
CA LEU A 11 -15.77 10.13 2.35
C LEU A 11 -14.90 11.05 1.45
N GLY A 12 -14.02 10.50 0.62
CA GLY A 12 -13.19 11.24 -0.32
C GLY A 12 -11.86 11.73 0.23
N PHE A 13 -11.41 11.24 1.39
CA PHE A 13 -10.05 11.51 1.87
C PHE A 13 -9.01 10.78 1.03
N SER A 14 -7.77 11.31 0.99
CA SER A 14 -6.65 10.61 0.36
C SER A 14 -6.34 9.28 1.06
N TRP A 15 -5.58 8.41 0.43
CA TRP A 15 -5.17 7.13 1.02
C TRP A 15 -4.29 7.35 2.26
N THR A 16 -3.37 8.31 2.19
CA THR A 16 -2.53 8.69 3.34
C THR A 16 -3.37 9.23 4.49
N ALA A 17 -4.32 10.13 4.21
CA ALA A 17 -5.20 10.69 5.23
C ALA A 17 -6.09 9.59 5.85
N SER A 18 -6.66 8.72 5.03
CA SER A 18 -7.52 7.62 5.47
C SER A 18 -6.79 6.61 6.36
N LYS A 19 -5.48 6.42 6.14
CA LYS A 19 -4.59 5.64 7.00
C LYS A 19 -4.31 6.35 8.32
N LEU A 20 -4.03 7.65 8.28
CA LEU A 20 -3.57 8.43 9.44
C LEU A 20 -4.70 8.79 10.43
N ILE A 21 -5.87 9.18 9.93
CA ILE A 21 -6.98 9.69 10.75
C ILE A 21 -7.40 8.69 11.85
N PRO A 22 -7.56 7.37 11.60
CA PRO A 22 -7.86 6.42 12.66
C PRO A 22 -6.88 6.47 13.83
N TYR A 23 -5.58 6.60 13.59
CA TYR A 23 -4.58 6.70 14.66
C TYR A 23 -4.76 7.98 15.47
N ILE A 24 -5.00 9.12 14.81
CA ILE A 24 -5.28 10.39 15.48
C ILE A 24 -6.52 10.27 16.37
N LEU A 25 -7.60 9.66 15.86
CA LEU A 25 -8.83 9.45 16.62
C LEU A 25 -8.61 8.55 17.84
N MET A 26 -7.79 7.49 17.72
CA MET A 26 -7.46 6.63 18.85
C MET A 26 -6.62 7.35 19.92
N SER A 27 -5.70 8.22 19.51
CA SER A 27 -4.97 9.08 20.45
C SER A 27 -5.90 10.05 21.18
N ILE A 28 -6.82 10.72 20.46
CA ILE A 28 -7.82 11.62 21.06
C ILE A 28 -8.72 10.85 22.03
N LEU A 29 -9.17 9.66 21.66
CA LEU A 29 -9.97 8.79 22.52
C LEU A 29 -9.25 8.47 23.83
N GLY A 30 -7.95 8.18 23.78
CA GLY A 30 -7.12 8.00 24.97
C GLY A 30 -7.15 9.21 25.91
N PHE A 31 -6.99 10.41 25.37
CA PHE A 31 -7.09 11.65 26.16
C PHE A 31 -8.49 11.87 26.74
N VAL A 32 -9.55 11.57 25.99
CA VAL A 32 -10.94 11.67 26.47
C VAL A 32 -11.20 10.70 27.62
N ILE A 33 -10.70 9.47 27.54
CA ILE A 33 -10.78 8.48 28.63
C ILE A 33 -10.09 9.02 29.87
N VAL A 34 -8.85 9.51 29.74
CA VAL A 34 -8.12 10.09 30.87
C VAL A 34 -8.87 11.26 31.49
N TYR A 35 -9.35 12.20 30.67
CA TYR A 35 -10.10 13.36 31.14
C TYR A 35 -11.37 12.97 31.91
N THR A 36 -12.05 11.91 31.49
CA THR A 36 -13.28 11.42 32.13
C THR A 36 -13.00 10.70 33.45
N PHE A 37 -11.91 9.92 33.54
CA PHE A 37 -11.63 9.05 34.69
C PHE A 37 -10.63 9.63 35.70
N GLN A 38 -9.91 10.72 35.37
CA GLN A 38 -8.88 11.29 36.25
C GLN A 38 -9.38 11.72 37.64
N SER A 39 -10.67 12.10 37.76
CA SER A 39 -11.28 12.52 39.02
C SER A 39 -11.61 11.34 39.94
N ARG A 40 -11.72 10.13 39.38
CA ARG A 40 -12.02 8.90 40.14
C ARG A 40 -10.77 8.24 40.74
N ILE A 41 -9.58 8.64 40.30
CA ILE A 41 -8.31 8.04 40.76
C ILE A 41 -7.72 8.90 41.89
N GLN A 42 -7.96 8.49 43.13
CA GLN A 42 -7.54 9.24 44.33
C GLN A 42 -6.09 8.96 44.76
N GLN A 43 -5.52 7.80 44.40
CA GLN A 43 -4.18 7.40 44.83
C GLN A 43 -3.10 8.13 44.01
N LYS A 44 -2.47 9.16 44.58
CA LYS A 44 -1.51 10.06 43.89
C LYS A 44 -0.40 9.35 43.12
N TRP A 45 0.18 8.28 43.67
CA TRP A 45 1.27 7.54 43.00
C TRP A 45 0.80 6.66 41.84
N LYS A 46 -0.36 5.98 41.98
CA LYS A 46 -0.95 5.17 40.89
C LYS A 46 -1.64 6.03 39.85
N LYS A 47 -2.04 7.25 40.21
CA LYS A 47 -2.78 8.17 39.33
C LYS A 47 -2.05 8.39 38.02
N TRP A 48 -0.78 8.78 38.08
CA TRP A 48 0.01 9.04 36.88
C TRP A 48 0.19 7.77 36.03
N THR A 49 0.53 6.64 36.65
CA THR A 49 0.69 5.36 35.93
C THR A 49 -0.59 4.93 35.23
N ILE A 50 -1.73 4.96 35.94
CA ILE A 50 -3.03 4.57 35.37
C ILE A 50 -3.44 5.52 34.25
N MET A 51 -3.25 6.83 34.42
CA MET A 51 -3.55 7.82 33.38
C MET A 51 -2.71 7.61 32.13
N THR A 52 -1.40 7.35 32.26
CA THR A 52 -0.53 7.06 31.11
C THR A 52 -0.98 5.79 30.38
N ILE A 53 -1.32 4.73 31.12
CA ILE A 53 -1.84 3.50 30.52
C ILE A 53 -3.13 3.79 29.75
N LEU A 54 -4.10 4.47 30.37
CA LEU A 54 -5.38 4.80 29.72
C LEU A 54 -5.23 5.71 28.50
N ALA A 55 -4.27 6.64 28.51
CA ALA A 55 -3.99 7.53 27.39
C ALA A 55 -3.48 6.76 26.16
N VAL A 56 -2.59 5.80 26.39
CA VAL A 56 -1.89 5.10 25.30
C VAL A 56 -2.67 3.86 24.85
N LEU A 57 -3.50 3.27 25.72
CA LEU A 57 -4.18 2.00 25.49
C LEU A 57 -4.97 1.94 24.15
N PRO A 58 -5.84 2.91 23.79
CA PRO A 58 -6.60 2.79 22.54
C PRO A 58 -5.69 2.81 21.30
N PHE A 59 -4.69 3.69 21.29
CA PHE A 59 -3.69 3.75 20.22
C PHE A 59 -2.91 2.44 20.13
N SER A 60 -2.43 1.91 21.26
CA SER A 60 -1.67 0.64 21.29
C SER A 60 -2.50 -0.55 20.83
N ILE A 61 -3.77 -0.63 21.22
CA ILE A 61 -4.67 -1.69 20.74
C ILE A 61 -4.85 -1.59 19.23
N TYR A 62 -5.13 -0.39 18.71
CA TYR A 62 -5.31 -0.19 17.28
C TYR A 62 -4.03 -0.50 16.49
N PHE A 63 -2.87 0.00 16.95
CA PHE A 63 -1.57 -0.27 16.34
C PHE A 63 -1.19 -1.75 16.36
N SER A 64 -1.55 -2.49 17.42
CA SER A 64 -1.27 -3.93 17.49
C SER A 64 -2.05 -4.74 16.46
N ILE A 65 -3.24 -4.26 16.05
CA ILE A 65 -4.09 -4.90 15.03
C ILE A 65 -3.73 -4.39 13.63
N PHE A 66 -3.46 -3.09 13.51
CA PHE A 66 -3.11 -2.39 12.28
C PHE A 66 -1.78 -1.68 12.50
N PRO A 67 -0.63 -2.36 12.32
CA PRO A 67 0.67 -1.72 12.46
C PRO A 67 0.90 -0.70 11.33
N ILE A 68 1.74 0.28 11.64
CA ILE A 68 2.23 1.28 10.68
C ILE A 68 3.52 0.75 10.05
N TYR A 69 3.56 0.74 8.72
CA TYR A 69 4.76 0.35 7.97
C TYR A 69 5.48 1.56 7.36
N THR A 70 6.75 1.39 6.99
CA THR A 70 7.58 2.45 6.41
C THR A 70 6.96 3.05 5.14
N GLY A 71 6.44 2.21 4.25
CA GLY A 71 5.76 2.64 3.02
C GLY A 71 4.46 3.43 3.24
N ASP A 72 3.90 3.44 4.46
CA ASP A 72 2.67 4.19 4.73
C ASP A 72 2.90 5.70 4.78
N PHE A 73 4.09 6.14 5.23
CA PHE A 73 4.36 7.57 5.45
C PHE A 73 5.61 8.10 4.74
N VAL A 74 6.52 7.21 4.34
CA VAL A 74 7.72 7.55 3.58
C VAL A 74 7.58 7.01 2.16
N ASN A 75 7.81 7.87 1.17
CA ASN A 75 7.77 7.50 -0.24
C ASN A 75 9.19 7.16 -0.74
N ASN A 76 9.73 6.03 -0.30
CA ASN A 76 11.04 5.55 -0.73
C ASN A 76 10.91 4.83 -2.08
N HIS A 77 10.99 5.59 -3.16
CA HIS A 77 11.11 5.05 -4.50
C HIS A 77 12.57 4.99 -4.95
N PHE A 78 12.81 4.20 -5.99
CA PHE A 78 14.03 4.24 -6.77
C PHE A 78 13.71 4.43 -8.26
N SER A 79 14.71 4.82 -9.03
CA SER A 79 14.62 4.96 -10.48
C SER A 79 15.53 3.93 -11.15
N PRO A 80 15.01 2.76 -11.56
CA PRO A 80 15.80 1.78 -12.28
C PRO A 80 16.16 2.27 -13.69
N GLU A 81 17.19 1.66 -14.26
CA GLU A 81 17.50 1.86 -15.68
C GLU A 81 16.35 1.33 -16.55
N ARG A 82 15.99 2.07 -17.59
CA ARG A 82 14.90 1.71 -18.49
C ARG A 82 15.35 0.67 -19.51
N LEU A 83 15.16 -0.61 -19.18
CA LEU A 83 15.51 -1.75 -20.04
C LEU A 83 14.32 -2.30 -20.87
N ALA A 84 13.10 -1.87 -20.56
CA ALA A 84 11.88 -2.25 -21.30
C ALA A 84 11.13 -1.04 -21.88
N THR A 85 10.20 -1.32 -22.79
CA THR A 85 9.32 -0.31 -23.39
C THR A 85 8.11 -0.04 -22.50
N PHE A 86 7.82 1.23 -22.29
CA PHE A 86 6.67 1.72 -21.54
C PHE A 86 5.76 2.57 -22.44
N PRO A 87 4.44 2.61 -22.17
CA PRO A 87 3.52 3.43 -22.96
C PRO A 87 3.68 4.93 -22.67
N LYS A 88 2.99 5.75 -23.48
CA LYS A 88 2.93 7.20 -23.27
C LYS A 88 2.04 7.57 -22.07
N LYS A 89 0.92 6.88 -21.89
CA LYS A 89 -0.03 7.15 -20.78
C LYS A 89 0.53 6.63 -19.44
N PRO A 90 0.13 7.22 -18.30
CA PRO A 90 0.43 6.67 -16.99
C PRO A 90 -0.01 5.22 -16.88
N LEU A 91 0.91 4.37 -16.42
CA LEU A 91 0.73 2.93 -16.26
C LEU A 91 1.47 2.47 -15.01
N VAL A 92 0.74 1.76 -14.15
CA VAL A 92 1.29 1.02 -13.01
C VAL A 92 1.59 -0.41 -13.45
N THR A 93 2.86 -0.79 -13.47
CA THR A 93 3.30 -2.14 -13.76
C THR A 93 3.70 -2.86 -12.47
N VAL A 94 3.00 -3.93 -12.13
CA VAL A 94 3.35 -4.82 -11.01
C VAL A 94 4.18 -5.97 -11.55
N VAL A 95 5.48 -5.96 -11.25
CA VAL A 95 6.43 -6.99 -11.68
C VAL A 95 6.44 -8.12 -10.65
N VAL A 96 6.16 -9.34 -11.10
CA VAL A 96 5.96 -10.51 -10.23
C VAL A 96 6.71 -11.74 -10.73
N LEU A 97 7.09 -12.62 -9.80
CA LEU A 97 7.63 -13.94 -10.09
C LEU A 97 6.57 -15.05 -9.90
N PRO A 98 6.60 -16.11 -10.73
CA PRO A 98 5.92 -17.36 -10.45
C PRO A 98 6.30 -17.91 -9.06
N GLY A 99 5.31 -18.28 -8.26
CA GLY A 99 5.53 -18.95 -6.96
C GLY A 99 6.00 -18.03 -5.83
N CYS A 100 6.11 -16.73 -6.06
CA CYS A 100 6.40 -15.72 -5.03
C CYS A 100 5.13 -15.43 -4.19
N PRO A 101 5.08 -15.78 -2.89
CA PRO A 101 3.88 -15.60 -2.06
C PRO A 101 3.45 -14.13 -1.96
N TYR A 102 4.39 -13.23 -1.68
CA TYR A 102 4.14 -11.79 -1.60
C TYR A 102 3.57 -11.22 -2.92
N CYS A 103 3.98 -11.77 -4.05
CA CYS A 103 3.47 -11.37 -5.35
C CYS A 103 1.99 -11.74 -5.51
N HIS A 104 1.54 -12.87 -4.97
CA HIS A 104 0.14 -13.24 -4.94
C HIS A 104 -0.68 -12.39 -3.96
N GLU A 105 -0.08 -11.96 -2.84
CA GLU A 105 -0.75 -11.07 -1.87
C GLU A 105 -1.15 -9.72 -2.49
N THR A 106 -0.37 -9.22 -3.46
CA THR A 106 -0.70 -7.98 -4.18
C THR A 106 -2.03 -8.05 -4.93
N ILE A 107 -2.50 -9.23 -5.35
CA ILE A 107 -3.70 -9.40 -6.17
C ILE A 107 -4.91 -8.79 -5.47
N ARG A 108 -5.11 -9.11 -4.19
CA ARG A 108 -6.24 -8.60 -3.41
C ARG A 108 -6.20 -7.08 -3.35
N PHE A 109 -5.02 -6.52 -3.13
CA PHE A 109 -4.82 -5.09 -3.01
C PHE A 109 -5.04 -4.37 -4.37
N MET A 110 -4.46 -4.86 -5.46
CA MET A 110 -4.60 -4.24 -6.78
C MET A 110 -6.03 -4.31 -7.32
N ASN A 111 -6.76 -5.40 -7.04
CA ASN A 111 -8.18 -5.49 -7.36
C ASN A 111 -9.00 -4.44 -6.61
N GLU A 112 -8.71 -4.24 -5.32
CA GLU A 112 -9.38 -3.22 -4.50
C GLU A 112 -9.06 -1.82 -5.01
N LEU A 113 -7.80 -1.55 -5.34
CA LEU A 113 -7.36 -0.28 -5.90
C LEU A 113 -8.10 0.03 -7.21
N LEU A 114 -8.12 -0.90 -8.17
CA LEU A 114 -8.84 -0.70 -9.43
C LEU A 114 -10.35 -0.53 -9.22
N ARG A 115 -10.94 -1.24 -8.25
CA ARG A 115 -12.37 -1.09 -7.93
C ARG A 115 -12.70 0.32 -7.46
N ARG A 116 -11.84 0.90 -6.61
CA ARG A 116 -11.98 2.27 -6.10
C ARG A 116 -11.62 3.32 -7.13
N GLU A 117 -10.67 3.01 -8.01
CA GLU A 117 -10.09 3.94 -8.97
C GLU A 117 -10.11 3.34 -10.39
N PRO A 118 -11.31 3.21 -11.02
CA PRO A 118 -11.48 2.45 -12.27
C PRO A 118 -10.75 3.02 -13.49
N LYS A 119 -10.25 4.26 -13.39
CA LYS A 119 -9.49 4.92 -14.45
C LYS A 119 -8.00 4.57 -14.45
N LEU A 120 -7.51 3.92 -13.38
CA LEU A 120 -6.12 3.51 -13.31
C LEU A 120 -5.81 2.43 -14.34
N ASN A 121 -4.73 2.63 -15.08
CA ASN A 121 -4.16 1.58 -15.93
C ASN A 121 -3.18 0.78 -15.07
N ILE A 122 -3.53 -0.47 -14.79
CA ILE A 122 -2.69 -1.40 -14.04
C ILE A 122 -2.42 -2.62 -14.91
N ARG A 123 -1.16 -3.04 -14.98
CA ARG A 123 -0.78 -4.32 -15.57
C ARG A 123 0.09 -5.13 -14.62
N TYR A 124 0.00 -6.45 -14.75
CA TYR A 124 0.91 -7.40 -14.15
C TYR A 124 1.89 -7.90 -15.20
N MET A 125 3.18 -7.74 -14.93
CA MET A 125 4.27 -8.29 -15.73
C MET A 125 4.83 -9.51 -15.01
N VAL A 126 4.49 -10.70 -15.52
CA VAL A 126 4.94 -11.98 -14.95
C VAL A 126 6.28 -12.37 -15.56
N VAL A 127 7.30 -12.40 -14.72
CA VAL A 127 8.67 -12.80 -15.08
C VAL A 127 8.74 -14.32 -15.15
N ALA A 128 8.42 -14.88 -16.32
CA ALA A 128 8.31 -16.31 -16.55
C ALA A 128 8.80 -16.71 -17.95
N GLU A 129 9.27 -17.95 -18.09
CA GLU A 129 9.65 -18.53 -19.38
C GLU A 129 8.42 -18.97 -20.19
N THR A 130 7.46 -19.60 -19.51
CA THR A 130 6.23 -20.16 -20.11
C THR A 130 4.99 -19.34 -19.75
N ASN A 131 3.88 -19.59 -20.45
CA ASN A 131 2.60 -18.91 -20.16
C ASN A 131 1.84 -19.53 -18.98
N ASN A 132 2.20 -20.75 -18.56
CA ASN A 132 1.48 -21.47 -17.50
C ASN A 132 1.36 -20.67 -16.19
N PRO A 133 2.41 -19.98 -15.71
CA PRO A 133 2.33 -19.21 -14.46
C PRO A 133 1.37 -18.02 -14.50
N LEU A 134 1.04 -17.50 -15.69
CA LEU A 134 0.14 -16.35 -15.82
C LEU A 134 -1.29 -16.71 -15.42
N PHE A 135 -1.68 -17.98 -15.55
CA PHE A 135 -3.06 -18.41 -15.31
C PHE A 135 -3.49 -18.11 -13.86
N ALA A 136 -2.61 -18.33 -12.89
CA ALA A 136 -2.88 -18.05 -11.48
C ALA A 136 -3.16 -16.56 -11.23
N PHE A 137 -2.45 -15.66 -11.91
CA PHE A 137 -2.69 -14.22 -11.81
C PHE A 137 -3.95 -13.81 -12.56
N ARG A 138 -4.11 -14.24 -13.82
CA ARG A 138 -5.28 -13.92 -14.67
C ARG A 138 -6.60 -14.37 -14.05
N LYS A 139 -6.63 -15.52 -13.39
CA LYS A 139 -7.84 -16.06 -12.77
C LYS A 139 -8.31 -15.21 -11.60
N ASN A 140 -7.38 -14.61 -10.86
CA ASN A 140 -7.66 -13.94 -9.58
C ASN A 140 -7.64 -12.41 -9.67
N LEU A 141 -7.05 -11.84 -10.72
CA LEU A 141 -7.09 -10.40 -10.98
C LEU A 141 -8.41 -9.98 -11.65
N SER A 142 -8.83 -8.75 -11.36
CA SER A 142 -9.96 -8.09 -12.03
C SER A 142 -9.72 -8.03 -13.54
N LYS A 143 -10.77 -8.19 -14.35
CA LYS A 143 -10.69 -8.18 -15.82
C LYS A 143 -10.12 -6.88 -16.42
N GLY A 144 -10.11 -5.78 -15.67
CA GLY A 144 -9.50 -4.52 -16.09
C GLY A 144 -7.99 -4.43 -15.80
N ILE A 145 -7.37 -5.47 -15.25
CA ILE A 145 -5.93 -5.56 -15.03
C ILE A 145 -5.34 -6.53 -16.05
N ASP A 146 -4.49 -6.03 -16.93
CA ASP A 146 -3.81 -6.85 -17.92
C ASP A 146 -2.75 -7.73 -17.26
N VAL A 147 -2.57 -8.95 -17.77
CA VAL A 147 -1.53 -9.88 -17.30
C VAL A 147 -0.71 -10.37 -18.47
N GLU A 148 0.55 -9.94 -18.50
CA GLU A 148 1.50 -10.15 -19.57
C GLU A 148 2.67 -11.02 -19.12
N LYS A 149 3.25 -11.78 -20.06
CA LYS A 149 4.50 -12.50 -19.83
C LYS A 149 5.64 -11.59 -20.25
N SER A 150 6.69 -11.52 -19.44
CA SER A 150 7.91 -10.83 -19.84
C SER A 150 8.54 -11.46 -21.08
N THR A 151 8.79 -10.66 -22.11
CA THR A 151 9.58 -11.08 -23.29
C THR A 151 11.08 -11.13 -22.98
N LYS A 152 11.54 -10.30 -22.04
CA LYS A 152 12.93 -10.24 -21.57
C LYS A 152 12.99 -10.38 -20.04
N PRO A 153 12.90 -11.60 -19.49
CA PRO A 153 12.85 -11.81 -18.05
C PRO A 153 14.01 -11.17 -17.28
N LYS A 154 15.24 -11.23 -17.84
CA LYS A 154 16.44 -10.66 -17.23
C LYS A 154 16.33 -9.15 -17.03
N ASP A 155 15.85 -8.42 -18.04
CA ASP A 155 15.68 -6.96 -17.99
C ASP A 155 14.69 -6.56 -16.89
N TRP A 156 13.59 -7.32 -16.74
CA TRP A 156 12.63 -7.09 -15.66
C TRP A 156 13.18 -7.40 -14.27
N ILE A 157 14.03 -8.43 -14.13
CA ILE A 157 14.72 -8.74 -12.87
C ILE A 157 15.67 -7.60 -12.49
N VAL A 158 16.43 -7.08 -13.46
CA VAL A 158 17.36 -5.96 -13.24
C VAL A 158 16.59 -4.68 -12.85
N MET A 159 15.51 -4.35 -13.57
CA MET A 159 14.66 -3.21 -13.22
C MET A 159 14.01 -3.35 -11.83
N ALA A 160 13.72 -4.59 -11.42
CA ALA A 160 13.21 -4.89 -10.09
C ALA A 160 14.30 -4.99 -9.01
N ARG A 161 15.59 -4.81 -9.36
CA ARG A 161 16.75 -5.03 -8.47
C ARG A 161 16.75 -6.41 -7.78
N GLY A 162 16.10 -7.40 -8.39
CA GLY A 162 15.87 -8.71 -7.79
C GLY A 162 14.81 -8.78 -6.69
N GLY A 163 14.18 -7.66 -6.32
CA GLY A 163 13.08 -7.59 -5.34
C GLY A 163 11.71 -7.82 -5.98
N PHE A 164 10.88 -8.66 -5.36
CA PHE A 164 9.54 -8.95 -5.85
C PHE A 164 8.51 -9.04 -4.71
N PRO A 165 7.27 -8.55 -4.92
CA PRO A 165 6.82 -7.76 -6.06
C PRO A 165 7.53 -6.39 -6.13
N THR A 166 7.68 -5.86 -7.35
CA THR A 166 8.11 -4.48 -7.57
C THR A 166 7.02 -3.74 -8.33
N ILE A 167 6.62 -2.57 -7.85
CA ILE A 167 5.63 -1.72 -8.50
C ILE A 167 6.38 -0.61 -9.23
N ILE A 168 6.10 -0.44 -10.52
CA ILE A 168 6.75 0.56 -11.38
C ILE A 168 5.67 1.49 -11.95
N LEU A 169 5.75 2.78 -11.62
CA LEU A 169 4.99 3.83 -12.29
C LEU A 169 5.78 4.32 -13.50
N SER A 170 5.13 4.30 -14.65
CA SER A 170 5.69 4.76 -15.92
C SER A 170 4.75 5.72 -16.63
N GLU A 171 5.30 6.73 -17.29
CA GLU A 171 4.58 7.68 -18.14
C GLU A 171 5.53 8.26 -19.18
N ASN A 172 5.01 8.73 -20.32
CA ASN A 172 5.81 9.34 -21.39
C ASN A 172 7.02 8.47 -21.81
N HIS A 173 6.84 7.15 -21.87
CA HIS A 173 7.88 6.17 -22.20
C HIS A 173 9.05 6.10 -21.20
N GLN A 174 8.91 6.66 -20.00
CA GLN A 174 9.92 6.67 -18.95
C GLN A 174 9.38 6.04 -17.67
N ILE A 175 10.30 5.53 -16.85
CA ILE A 175 9.99 5.14 -15.48
C ILE A 175 10.06 6.41 -14.63
N VAL A 176 8.97 6.71 -13.95
CA VAL A 176 8.92 7.82 -12.99
C VAL A 176 9.51 7.32 -11.67
N HIS A 177 8.88 6.30 -11.11
CA HIS A 177 9.21 5.73 -9.81
C HIS A 177 9.02 4.23 -9.81
N ALA A 178 9.83 3.53 -9.03
CA ALA A 178 9.67 2.14 -8.70
C ALA A 178 9.74 1.95 -7.18
N TRP A 179 8.96 1.00 -6.67
CA TRP A 179 8.89 0.66 -5.26
C TRP A 179 9.04 -0.85 -5.08
N GLU A 180 9.88 -1.23 -4.13
CA GLU A 180 9.92 -2.59 -3.60
C GLU A 180 8.68 -2.81 -2.71
N ASN A 181 8.38 -4.08 -2.42
CA ASN A 181 7.17 -4.49 -1.73
C ASN A 181 6.92 -3.75 -0.40
N ASP A 182 7.94 -3.59 0.43
CA ASP A 182 7.86 -2.97 1.76
C ASP A 182 7.87 -1.43 1.73
N GLN A 183 8.24 -0.85 0.59
CA GLN A 183 8.25 0.60 0.36
C GLN A 183 6.99 1.09 -0.37
N PHE A 184 6.24 0.19 -1.02
CA PHE A 184 4.98 0.53 -1.67
C PHE A 184 3.83 0.62 -0.66
N GLY A 185 3.43 1.83 -0.31
CA GLY A 185 2.28 2.06 0.59
C GLY A 185 1.41 3.25 0.18
N VAL A 186 0.58 3.72 1.11
CA VAL A 186 -0.52 4.67 0.80
C VAL A 186 -0.06 5.99 0.18
N ARG A 187 1.16 6.43 0.48
CA ARG A 187 1.75 7.63 -0.11
C ARG A 187 2.11 7.46 -1.59
N ALA A 188 2.58 6.28 -1.98
CA ALA A 188 2.83 5.95 -3.38
C ALA A 188 1.52 5.90 -4.17
N ILE A 189 0.44 5.40 -3.56
CA ILE A 189 -0.90 5.40 -4.17
C ILE A 189 -1.39 6.82 -4.42
N ASP A 190 -1.33 7.69 -3.41
CA ASP A 190 -1.76 9.08 -3.56
C ASP A 190 -1.02 9.77 -4.71
N GLU A 191 0.29 9.53 -4.86
CA GLU A 191 1.07 10.06 -5.98
C GLU A 191 0.62 9.49 -7.35
N ILE A 192 0.40 8.17 -7.43
CA ILE A 192 -0.10 7.51 -8.64
C ILE A 192 -1.44 8.12 -9.06
N LEU A 193 -2.33 8.37 -8.11
CA LEU A 193 -3.65 8.93 -8.35
C LEU A 193 -3.59 10.39 -8.78
N GLU A 194 -2.71 11.19 -8.19
CA GLU A 194 -2.51 12.58 -8.58
C GLU A 194 -2.05 12.69 -10.04
N ARG A 195 -1.12 11.81 -10.46
CA ARG A 195 -0.60 11.78 -11.84
C ARG A 195 -1.56 11.17 -12.86
N SER A 196 -2.55 10.41 -12.41
CA SER A 196 -3.52 9.72 -13.28
C SER A 196 -4.80 10.54 -13.54
N LYS A 197 -4.92 11.73 -12.94
CA LYS A 197 -6.00 12.69 -13.18
C LYS A 197 -5.79 13.47 -14.47
#